data_AF-A0A8T3U949-F1
#
_entry.id   AF-A0A8T3U949-F1
#
_cell.length_a   1.000
_cell.length_b   1.000
_cell.length_c   1.000
_cell.angle_alpha   90.00
_cell.angle_beta   90.00
_cell.angle_gamma   90.00
#
_symmetry.space_group_name_H-M   'P 1'
#
loop_
_entity.id
_entity.type
_entity.pdbx_description
1 polymer ?
#
loop_
_entity_poly.entity_id
_entity_poly.type
_entity_poly.pdbx_seq_one_letter_code
_entity_poly.pdbx_strand_id
1 'polypeptide(L)'
;MLDKNDPLYNQKMSIALELNRLEKEVSGYAPDDDYLDIMNDLEISIDNLYKKVNMIETIYALLAYSDDFDSPLIGIYESLDKAEEKRREYIDNNIISEDMIFVEVQHIIK
;
A
#
# COMPACT_ATOMS: atom_id res chain seq x y z
N MET A 1 -14.84 -2.59 4.29
CA MET A 1 -14.11 -2.10 5.47
C MET A 1 -12.71 -1.76 5.02
N LEU A 2 -12.15 -0.60 5.38
CA LEU A 2 -10.80 -0.20 4.96
C LEU A 2 -9.76 -1.11 5.63
N ASP A 3 -8.77 -1.57 4.85
CA ASP A 3 -7.67 -2.40 5.35
C ASP A 3 -6.68 -1.54 6.15
N LYS A 4 -6.43 -1.92 7.41
CA LYS A 4 -5.52 -1.20 8.32
C LYS A 4 -4.05 -1.33 7.92
N ASN A 5 -3.70 -2.32 7.11
CA ASN A 5 -2.33 -2.53 6.63
C ASN A 5 -2.03 -1.69 5.38
N ASP A 6 -3.04 -1.03 4.80
CA ASP A 6 -2.85 -0.11 3.69
C ASP A 6 -2.01 1.10 4.14
N PRO A 7 -0.87 1.41 3.49
CA PRO A 7 -0.06 2.59 3.80
C PRO A 7 -0.83 3.92 3.73
N LEU A 8 -1.94 3.95 3.00
CA LEU A 8 -2.84 5.10 2.84
C LEU A 8 -4.08 5.02 3.73
N TYR A 9 -4.18 4.04 4.64
CA TYR A 9 -5.35 3.82 5.48
C TYR A 9 -5.84 5.11 6.16
N ASN A 10 -4.93 5.86 6.78
CA ASN A 10 -5.28 7.09 7.49
C ASN A 10 -5.83 8.18 6.56
N GLN A 11 -5.27 8.32 5.35
CA GLN A 11 -5.75 9.28 4.36
C GLN A 11 -7.14 8.87 3.84
N LYS A 12 -7.33 7.59 3.52
CA LYS A 12 -8.63 7.05 3.09
C LYS A 12 -9.69 7.17 4.19
N MET A 13 -9.31 6.96 5.45
CA MET A 13 -10.19 7.14 6.60
C MET A 13 -10.61 8.60 6.78
N SER A 14 -9.67 9.55 6.64
CA SER A 14 -9.98 10.99 6.69
C SER A 14 -11.05 11.37 5.67
N ILE A 15 -10.88 10.94 4.41
CA ILE A 15 -11.88 11.17 3.36
C ILE A 15 -13.23 10.53 3.70
N ALA A 16 -13.24 9.31 4.22
CA ALA A 16 -14.47 8.63 4.59
C ALA A 16 -15.23 9.35 5.72
N LEU A 17 -14.52 9.95 6.67
CA LEU A 17 -15.12 10.75 7.74
C LEU A 17 -15.76 12.04 7.20
N GLU A 18 -15.07 12.75 6.29
CA GLU A 18 -15.62 13.96 5.67
C GLU A 18 -16.84 13.66 4.78
N LEU A 19 -16.82 12.55 4.02
CA LEU A 19 -17.99 12.10 3.26
C LEU A 19 -19.18 11.76 4.16
N ASN A 20 -18.94 11.22 5.36
CA ASN A 20 -20.00 10.94 6.33
C ASN A 20 -20.60 12.23 6.92
N ARG A 21 -19.77 13.26 7.16
CA ARG A 21 -20.25 14.59 7.58
C ARG A 21 -21.13 15.20 6.48
N LEU A 22 -20.67 15.15 5.23
CA LEU A 22 -21.41 15.63 4.07
C LEU A 22 -22.77 14.93 3.92
N GLU A 23 -22.82 13.59 4.08
CA GLU A 23 -24.06 12.82 4.01
C GLU A 23 -25.06 13.27 5.10
N LYS A 24 -24.59 13.51 6.32
CA LYS A 24 -25.42 13.99 7.44
C LYS A 24 -25.95 15.40 7.22
N GLU A 25 -25.11 16.28 6.66
CA GLU A 25 -25.48 17.65 6.33
C GLU A 25 -26.56 17.68 5.24
N VAL A 26 -26.31 17.00 4.12
CA VAL A 26 -27.24 16.94 2.97
C VAL A 26 -28.56 16.24 3.31
N SER A 27 -28.53 15.24 4.20
CA SER A 27 -29.74 14.57 4.67
C SER A 27 -30.54 15.37 5.71
N GLY A 28 -29.99 16.47 6.23
CA GLY A 28 -30.59 17.26 7.31
C GLY A 28 -30.61 16.54 8.65
N TYR A 29 -29.83 15.46 8.80
CA TYR A 29 -29.75 14.67 10.04
C TYR A 29 -28.90 15.37 11.12
N ALA A 30 -27.93 16.18 10.71
CA ALA A 30 -27.14 17.04 11.59
C ALA A 30 -26.71 18.33 10.86
N PRO A 31 -27.66 19.26 10.57
CA PRO A 31 -27.46 20.43 9.69
C PRO A 31 -26.68 21.58 10.37
N ASP A 32 -25.74 21.25 11.26
CA ASP A 32 -24.98 22.21 12.07
C ASP A 32 -23.58 22.48 11.48
N ASP A 33 -23.13 21.68 10.50
CA ASP A 33 -21.82 21.83 9.87
C ASP A 33 -21.95 22.74 8.63
N ASP A 34 -21.08 23.75 8.49
CA ASP A 34 -21.05 24.56 7.28
C ASP A 34 -20.65 23.67 6.09
N TYR A 35 -21.58 23.48 5.15
CA TYR A 35 -21.36 22.74 3.92
C TYR A 35 -20.07 23.16 3.20
N LEU A 36 -19.76 24.46 3.19
CA LEU A 36 -18.54 24.97 2.55
C LEU A 36 -17.28 24.48 3.28
N ASP A 37 -17.32 24.42 4.61
CA ASP A 37 -16.20 23.93 5.41
C ASP A 37 -16.00 22.42 5.20
N ILE A 38 -17.07 21.62 5.16
CA ILE A 38 -16.96 20.18 4.84
C ILE A 38 -16.34 19.97 3.45
N MET A 39 -16.74 20.76 2.46
CA MET A 39 -16.18 20.67 1.10
C MET A 39 -14.70 21.04 1.07
N ASN A 40 -14.28 22.07 1.81
CA ASN A 40 -12.88 22.47 1.95
C ASN A 40 -12.04 21.38 2.65
N ASP A 41 -12.55 20.80 3.74
CA ASP A 41 -11.88 19.72 4.49
C ASP A 41 -11.72 18.46 3.62
N LEU A 42 -12.72 18.16 2.79
CA LEU A 42 -12.67 17.05 1.83
C LEU A 42 -11.61 17.28 0.75
N GLU A 43 -11.53 18.49 0.19
CA GLU A 43 -10.50 18.87 -0.79
C GLU A 43 -9.09 18.72 -0.20
N ILE A 44 -8.87 19.21 1.03
CA ILE A 44 -7.59 19.07 1.75
C ILE A 44 -7.25 17.59 1.98
N SER A 45 -8.25 16.78 2.38
CA SER A 45 -8.05 15.34 2.62
C SER A 45 -7.67 14.59 1.34
N ILE A 46 -8.29 14.94 0.20
CA ILE A 46 -7.98 14.39 -1.12
C ILE A 46 -6.58 14.81 -1.58
N ASP A 47 -6.23 16.09 -1.42
CA ASP A 47 -4.89 16.59 -1.75
C ASP A 47 -3.79 15.90 -0.94
N ASN A 48 -4.04 15.67 0.35
CA ASN A 48 -3.12 14.93 1.22
C ASN A 48 -2.97 13.46 0.80
N LEU A 49 -4.05 12.82 0.33
CA LEU A 49 -3.98 11.49 -0.27
C LEU A 49 -3.07 11.51 -1.50
N TYR A 50 -3.29 12.44 -2.45
CA TYR A 50 -2.48 12.53 -3.67
C TYR A 50 -1.00 12.76 -3.39
N LYS A 51 -0.67 13.65 -2.45
CA LYS A 51 0.72 13.88 -2.02
C LYS A 51 1.39 12.60 -1.53
N LYS A 52 0.69 11.79 -0.74
CA LYS A 52 1.23 10.53 -0.20
C LYS A 52 1.27 9.39 -1.20
N VAL A 53 0.29 9.29 -2.11
CA VAL A 53 0.31 8.29 -3.19
C VAL A 53 1.61 8.43 -3.99
N ASN A 54 2.03 9.66 -4.27
CA ASN A 54 3.28 9.94 -4.99
C ASN A 54 4.55 9.60 -4.20
N MET A 55 4.44 9.37 -2.89
CA MET A 55 5.55 8.96 -2.02
C MET A 55 5.60 7.44 -1.83
N ILE A 56 4.60 6.68 -2.30
CA ILE A 56 4.60 5.24 -2.16
C ILE A 56 5.35 4.60 -3.33
N GLU A 57 6.44 3.92 -3.00
CA GLU A 57 7.08 2.99 -3.91
C GLU A 57 6.67 1.56 -3.59
N THR A 58 6.41 0.78 -4.63
CA THR A 58 6.24 -0.66 -4.48
C THR A 58 7.57 -1.32 -4.81
N ILE A 59 8.06 -2.13 -3.88
CA ILE A 59 9.25 -2.95 -4.08
C ILE A 59 8.85 -4.43 -4.03
N TYR A 60 9.65 -5.26 -4.70
CA TYR A 60 9.47 -6.70 -4.75
C TYR A 60 10.71 -7.34 -4.15
N ALA A 61 10.61 -7.85 -2.93
CA ALA A 61 11.71 -8.50 -2.23
C ALA A 61 11.69 -9.99 -2.52
N LEU A 62 12.77 -10.52 -3.09
CA LEU A 62 12.94 -11.96 -3.26
C LEU A 62 13.52 -12.53 -1.97
N LEU A 63 12.73 -13.39 -1.32
CA LEU A 63 13.06 -13.99 -0.05
C LEU A 63 13.27 -15.50 -0.20
N ALA A 64 14.21 -16.04 0.57
CA ALA A 64 14.48 -17.46 0.67
C ALA A 64 14.49 -17.94 2.13
N TYR A 65 13.88 -19.08 2.37
CA TYR A 65 13.96 -19.81 3.63
C TYR A 65 14.83 -21.06 3.42
N SER A 66 16.15 -20.88 3.52
CA SER A 66 17.13 -21.96 3.52
C SER A 66 18.32 -21.60 4.41
N ASP A 67 18.87 -22.61 5.11
CA ASP A 67 20.09 -22.47 5.90
C ASP A 67 21.34 -22.26 5.03
N ASP A 68 21.22 -22.45 3.71
CA ASP A 68 22.30 -22.23 2.74
C ASP A 68 22.59 -20.74 2.46
N PHE A 69 21.72 -19.84 2.91
CA PHE A 69 21.85 -18.40 2.71
C PHE A 69 22.11 -17.68 4.03
N ASP A 70 23.11 -16.79 4.05
CA ASP A 70 23.44 -15.95 5.22
C ASP A 70 22.31 -14.97 5.59
N SER A 71 21.39 -14.70 4.65
CA SER A 71 20.27 -13.78 4.81
C SER A 71 19.06 -14.32 4.05
N PRO A 72 17.84 -14.22 4.62
CA PRO A 72 16.62 -14.58 3.90
C PRO A 72 16.33 -13.62 2.75
N LEU A 73 16.92 -12.41 2.72
CA LEU A 73 16.78 -11.48 1.59
C LEU A 73 17.82 -11.77 0.51
N ILE A 74 17.37 -12.25 -0.65
CA ILE A 74 18.21 -12.45 -1.84
C ILE A 74 18.40 -11.13 -2.61
N GLY A 75 17.33 -10.35 -2.76
CA GLY A 75 17.39 -9.10 -3.52
C GLY A 75 16.08 -8.30 -3.50
N ILE A 76 16.18 -7.03 -3.88
CA ILE A 76 15.05 -6.11 -4.04
C ILE A 76 14.97 -5.69 -5.51
N TYR A 77 13.76 -5.74 -6.07
CA TYR A 77 13.49 -5.46 -7.48
C TYR A 77 12.41 -4.39 -7.64
N GLU A 78 12.51 -3.62 -8.72
CA GLU A 78 11.59 -2.53 -9.07
C GLU A 78 10.28 -3.03 -9.72
N SER A 79 10.24 -4.29 -10.18
CA SER A 79 9.06 -4.89 -10.79
C SER A 79 8.86 -6.35 -10.41
N LEU A 80 7.60 -6.78 -10.38
CA LEU A 80 7.21 -8.17 -10.13
C LEU A 80 7.82 -9.11 -11.16
N ASP A 81 7.74 -8.75 -12.44
CA ASP A 81 8.25 -9.58 -13.54
C ASP A 81 9.74 -9.90 -13.36
N LYS A 82 10.54 -8.91 -12.95
CA LYS A 82 11.97 -9.08 -12.71
C LYS A 82 12.26 -9.94 -11.48
N ALA A 83 11.47 -9.77 -10.41
CA ALA A 83 11.59 -10.61 -9.22
C ALA A 83 11.24 -12.08 -9.53
N GLU A 84 10.18 -12.32 -10.31
CA GLU A 84 9.74 -13.65 -10.74
C GLU A 84 10.66 -14.29 -11.78
N GLU A 85 11.28 -13.51 -12.66
CA GLU A 85 12.35 -13.97 -13.54
C GLU A 85 13.52 -14.49 -12.71
N LYS A 86 13.99 -13.71 -11.73
CA LYS A 86 15.07 -14.13 -10.83
C LYS A 86 14.68 -15.34 -10.00
N ARG A 87 13.48 -15.37 -9.43
CA ARG A 87 12.96 -16.55 -8.71
C ARG A 87 13.08 -17.82 -9.56
N ARG A 88 12.63 -17.75 -10.82
CA ARG A 88 12.74 -18.88 -11.77
C ARG A 88 14.18 -19.27 -12.06
N GLU A 89 15.09 -18.32 -12.28
CA GLU A 89 16.52 -18.62 -12.46
C GLU A 89 17.10 -19.43 -11.29
N TYR A 90 16.73 -19.12 -10.04
CA TYR A 90 17.19 -19.86 -8.87
C TYR A 90 16.64 -21.30 -8.82
N ILE A 91 15.37 -21.47 -9.18
CA ILE A 91 14.69 -22.78 -9.21
C ILE A 91 15.25 -23.65 -10.35
N ASP A 92 15.31 -23.11 -11.57
CA ASP A 92 15.74 -23.83 -12.77
C ASP A 92 17.20 -24.31 -12.68
N ASN A 93 18.04 -23.56 -11.96
CA ASN A 93 19.43 -23.93 -11.69
C ASN A 93 19.59 -24.87 -10.47
N ASN A 94 18.49 -25.34 -9.87
CA ASN A 94 18.47 -26.17 -8.66
C ASN A 94 19.24 -25.56 -7.47
N ILE A 95 19.26 -24.23 -7.36
CA ILE A 95 19.91 -23.53 -6.24
C ILE A 95 19.02 -23.60 -5.00
N ILE A 96 17.70 -23.46 -5.19
CA ILE A 96 16.72 -23.52 -4.11
C ILE A 96 15.41 -24.14 -4.62
N SER A 97 14.71 -24.83 -3.72
CA SER A 97 13.40 -25.40 -4.02
C SER A 97 12.33 -24.31 -4.19
N GLU A 98 11.33 -24.59 -5.02
CA GLU A 98 10.26 -23.64 -5.35
C GLU A 98 9.46 -23.17 -4.13
N ASP A 99 9.27 -24.05 -3.15
CA ASP A 99 8.55 -23.80 -1.90
C ASP A 99 9.38 -23.01 -0.87
N MET A 100 10.69 -22.89 -1.10
CA MET A 100 11.61 -22.18 -0.21
C MET A 100 11.94 -20.77 -0.70
N ILE A 101 11.44 -20.35 -1.87
CA ILE A 101 11.69 -19.02 -2.44
C ILE A 101 10.39 -18.34 -2.88
N PHE A 102 10.20 -17.08 -2.51
CA PHE A 102 8.99 -16.33 -2.83
C PHE A 102 9.26 -14.84 -2.97
N VAL A 103 8.36 -14.15 -3.69
CA VAL A 103 8.40 -12.69 -3.84
C VAL A 103 7.43 -12.06 -2.86
N GLU A 104 7.97 -11.27 -1.94
CA GLU A 104 7.21 -10.46 -1.02
C GLU A 104 7.00 -9.06 -1.62
N VAL A 105 5.74 -8.63 -1.72
CA VAL A 105 5.38 -7.29 -2.21
C VAL A 105 5.31 -6.34 -1.03
N GLN A 106 6.09 -5.26 -1.07
CA GLN A 106 6.14 -4.27 0.00
C GLN A 106 5.90 -2.88 -0.56
N HIS A 107 5.15 -2.08 0.19
CA HIS A 107 4.88 -0.68 -0.14
C HIS A 107 5.62 0.22 0.85
N ILE A 108 6.61 0.96 0.36
CA ILE A 108 7.46 1.83 1.16
C ILE A 108 7.03 3.28 0.94
N ILE A 109 6.94 4.05 2.01
CA ILE A 109 6.77 5.50 1.95
C ILE A 109 8.16 6.14 1.91
N LYS A 110 8.45 6.92 0.87
CA LYS A 110 9.68 7.72 0.73
C LYS A 110 9.85 8.78 1.82
#